data_AF-A0A962G186-F1
#
_entry.id   AF-A0A962G186-F1
#
_cell.length_a   1.000
_cell.length_b   1.000
_cell.length_c   1.000
_cell.angle_alpha   90.00
_cell.angle_beta   90.00
_cell.angle_gamma   90.00
#
_symmetry.space_group_name_H-M   'P 1'
#
loop_
_entity.id
_entity.type
_entity.pdbx_description
1 polymer ?
#
loop_
_entity_poly.entity_id
_entity_poly.type
_entity_poly.pdbx_seq_one_letter_code
_entity_poly.pdbx_strand_id
1 'polypeptide(L)'
;MKTLTLINIAALVGVMASAIAVVVVRQEHRQRFVELTNLENERDALRIDYGRLQLEQATWADSARIEQIARERLGLRDPTPDDIVVLGR
;
A
#
# COMPACT_ATOMS: atom_id res chain seq x y z
N MET A 1 43.41 25.97 39.25
CA MET A 1 42.33 25.22 39.94
C MET A 1 40.93 25.66 39.50
N LYS A 2 40.57 26.96 39.58
CA LYS A 2 39.24 27.48 39.15
C LYS A 2 38.82 27.10 37.70
N THR A 3 39.73 27.19 36.72
CA THR A 3 39.43 26.86 35.32
C THR A 3 39.07 25.38 35.12
N LEU A 4 39.75 24.47 35.84
CA LEU A 4 39.48 23.04 35.76
C LEU A 4 38.09 22.70 36.30
N THR A 5 37.69 23.35 37.40
CA THR A 5 36.36 23.18 38.00
C THR A 5 35.25 23.66 37.05
N LEU A 6 35.45 24.78 36.36
CA LEU A 6 34.49 25.29 35.37
C LEU A 6 34.31 24.33 34.18
N ILE A 7 35.41 23.76 33.67
CA ILE A 7 35.37 22.76 32.59
C ILE A 7 34.59 21.51 33.05
N ASN A 8 34.84 21.02 34.26
CA ASN A 8 34.15 19.85 34.79
C ASN A 8 32.64 20.10 34.97
N ILE A 9 32.25 21.30 35.43
CA ILE A 9 30.83 21.67 35.55
C ILE A 9 30.19 21.75 34.15
N ALA A 10 30.86 22.38 33.18
CA ALA A 10 30.35 22.47 31.82
C ALA A 10 30.18 21.07 31.18
N ALA A 11 31.15 20.18 31.38
CA ALA A 11 31.06 18.79 30.92
C ALA A 11 29.91 18.04 31.59
N LEU A 12 29.72 18.20 32.91
CA LEU A 12 28.61 17.59 33.63
C LEU A 12 27.26 18.05 33.09
N VAL A 13 27.10 19.36 32.87
CA VAL A 13 25.87 19.93 32.27
C VAL A 13 25.66 19.38 30.86
N GLY A 14 26.72 19.28 30.04
CA GLY A 14 26.65 18.71 28.71
C GLY A 14 26.18 17.25 28.70
N VAL A 15 26.72 16.42 29.61
CA VAL A 15 26.30 15.02 29.76
C VAL A 15 24.84 14.91 30.21
N MET A 16 24.43 15.72 31.18
CA MET A 16 23.04 15.75 31.65
C MET A 16 22.07 16.16 30.56
N ALA A 17 22.41 17.21 29.80
CA ALA A 17 21.60 17.67 28.66
C ALA A 17 21.50 16.59 27.58
N SER A 18 22.61 15.91 27.26
CA SER A 18 22.62 14.80 26.30
C SER A 18 21.74 13.64 26.76
N ALA A 19 21.83 13.25 28.04
CA ALA A 19 21.01 12.16 28.58
C ALA A 19 19.51 12.46 28.46
N ILE A 20 19.08 13.69 28.79
CA ILE A 20 17.69 14.11 28.64
C ILE A 20 17.28 14.12 27.17
N ALA A 21 18.11 14.68 26.28
CA ALA A 21 17.84 14.75 24.85
C ALA A 21 17.63 13.35 24.24
N VAL A 22 18.45 12.37 24.61
CA VAL A 22 18.31 10.99 24.14
C VAL A 22 16.96 10.38 24.55
N VAL A 23 16.51 10.63 25.78
CA VAL A 23 15.20 10.14 26.26
C VAL A 23 14.05 10.77 25.48
N VAL A 24 14.10 12.09 25.24
CA VAL A 24 13.09 12.82 24.46
C VAL A 24 13.02 12.28 23.04
N VAL A 25 14.17 12.22 22.34
CA VAL A 25 14.23 11.72 20.96
C VAL A 25 13.74 10.28 20.87
N ARG A 26 14.07 9.43 21.85
CA ARG A 26 13.59 8.04 21.88
C ARG A 26 12.07 7.96 22.04
N GLN A 27 11.49 8.82 22.87
CA GLN A 27 10.04 8.85 23.08
C GLN A 27 9.30 9.37 21.85
N GLU A 28 9.79 10.45 21.23
CA GLU A 28 9.23 10.97 19.98
C GLU A 28 9.32 9.93 18.87
N HIS A 29 10.47 9.26 18.73
CA HIS A 29 10.64 8.19 17.76
C HIS A 29 9.64 7.04 17.97
N ARG A 30 9.39 6.65 19.23
CA ARG A 30 8.39 5.62 19.54
C ARG A 30 6.99 6.05 19.09
N GLN A 31 6.60 7.30 19.36
CA GLN A 31 5.29 7.81 18.97
C GLN A 31 5.13 7.86 17.45
N ARG A 32 6.13 8.40 16.74
CA ARG A 32 6.14 8.46 15.27
C ARG A 32 6.13 7.08 14.62
N PHE A 33 6.86 6.13 15.21
CA PHE A 33 6.87 4.75 14.72
C PHE A 33 5.50 4.10 14.84
N VAL A 34 4.79 4.28 15.97
CA VAL A 34 3.43 3.76 16.14
C VAL A 34 2.46 4.39 15.13
N GLU A 35 2.55 5.71 14.93
CA GLU A 35 1.74 6.42 13.92
C GLU A 35 1.98 5.85 12.51
N LEU A 36 3.25 5.67 12.14
CA LEU A 36 3.63 5.07 10.85
C LEU A 36 3.06 3.66 10.70
N THR A 37 3.27 2.79 11.68
CA THR A 37 2.75 1.40 11.63
C THR A 37 1.23 1.37 11.48
N ASN A 38 0.51 2.27 12.14
CA ASN A 38 -0.96 2.34 11.99
C ASN A 38 -1.37 2.70 10.56
N LEU A 39 -0.72 3.71 9.96
CA LEU A 39 -0.99 4.12 8.58
C LEU A 39 -0.62 3.02 7.56
N GLU A 40 0.47 2.29 7.81
CA GLU A 40 0.85 1.15 6.97
C GLU A 40 -0.18 0.01 7.04
N ASN A 41 -0.68 -0.30 8.23
CA ASN A 41 -1.73 -1.29 8.42
C ASN A 41 -3.02 -0.89 7.70
N GLU A 42 -3.42 0.38 7.78
CA GLU A 42 -4.61 0.89 7.07
C GLU A 42 -4.42 0.80 5.55
N ARG A 43 -3.26 1.23 5.04
CA ARG A 43 -2.91 1.08 3.62
C ARG A 43 -2.99 -0.36 3.16
N ASP A 44 -2.47 -1.30 3.96
CA ASP A 44 -2.41 -2.70 3.57
C ASP A 44 -3.81 -3.35 3.62
N ALA A 45 -4.66 -2.96 4.57
CA ALA A 45 -6.07 -3.34 4.57
C ALA A 45 -6.79 -2.85 3.31
N LEU A 46 -6.63 -1.58 2.94
CA LEU A 46 -7.22 -1.01 1.71
C LEU A 46 -6.70 -1.72 0.45
N ARG A 47 -5.42 -2.13 0.42
CA ARG A 47 -4.86 -2.89 -0.71
C ARG A 47 -5.50 -4.27 -0.85
N ILE A 48 -5.75 -4.95 0.27
CA ILE A 48 -6.44 -6.24 0.28
C ILE A 48 -7.86 -6.08 -0.27
N ASP A 49 -8.61 -5.10 0.24
CA ASP A 49 -9.96 -4.82 -0.22
C ASP A 49 -10.00 -4.47 -1.72
N TYR A 50 -9.06 -3.65 -2.17
CA TYR A 50 -8.93 -3.32 -3.58
C TYR A 50 -8.62 -4.55 -4.43
N GLY A 51 -7.70 -5.42 -4.00
CA GLY A 51 -7.40 -6.68 -4.68
C GLY A 51 -8.64 -7.59 -4.77
N ARG A 52 -9.43 -7.67 -3.70
CA ARG A 52 -10.70 -8.40 -3.70
C ARG A 52 -11.68 -7.81 -4.72
N LEU A 53 -11.85 -6.49 -4.74
CA LEU A 53 -12.72 -5.81 -5.70
C LEU A 53 -12.27 -6.01 -7.15
N GLN A 54 -10.96 -6.10 -7.41
CA GLN A 54 -10.44 -6.42 -8.73
C GLN A 54 -10.79 -7.85 -9.17
N LEU A 55 -10.70 -8.82 -8.26
CA LEU A 55 -11.10 -10.20 -8.54
C LEU A 55 -12.61 -10.31 -8.77
N GLU A 56 -13.41 -9.58 -7.99
CA GLU A 56 -14.84 -9.45 -8.22
C GLU A 56 -15.09 -8.88 -9.63
N GLN A 57 -14.49 -7.74 -9.99
CA GLN A 57 -14.61 -7.15 -11.33
C GLN A 57 -14.18 -8.07 -12.47
N ALA A 58 -13.07 -8.80 -12.31
CA ALA A 58 -12.60 -9.77 -13.29
C ALA A 58 -13.65 -10.87 -13.55
N THR A 59 -14.41 -11.25 -12.52
CA THR A 59 -15.53 -12.19 -12.65
C THR A 59 -16.71 -11.60 -13.44
N TRP A 60 -16.97 -10.30 -13.34
CA TRP A 60 -18.01 -9.61 -14.13
C TRP A 60 -17.58 -9.29 -15.56
N ALA A 61 -16.27 -9.17 -15.79
CA ALA A 61 -15.63 -9.03 -17.10
C ALA A 61 -15.34 -10.38 -17.76
N ASP A 62 -15.69 -11.49 -17.10
CA ASP A 62 -15.49 -12.84 -17.62
C ASP A 62 -16.27 -13.01 -18.93
N SER A 63 -15.57 -13.55 -19.93
CA SER A 63 -16.07 -13.75 -21.30
C SER A 63 -17.43 -14.45 -21.31
N ALA A 64 -17.71 -15.30 -20.31
CA ALA A 64 -18.99 -15.95 -20.11
C ALA A 64 -20.19 -14.99 -20.08
N ARG A 65 -20.07 -13.82 -19.41
CA ARG A 65 -21.14 -12.82 -19.35
C ARG A 65 -21.30 -12.08 -20.68
N ILE A 66 -20.18 -11.79 -21.35
CA ILE A 66 -20.19 -11.17 -22.69
C ILE A 66 -20.87 -12.12 -23.68
N GLU A 67 -20.54 -13.41 -23.62
CA GLU A 67 -21.08 -14.46 -24.49
C GLU A 67 -22.56 -14.74 -24.22
N GLN A 68 -22.98 -14.69 -22.95
CA GLN A 68 -24.39 -14.76 -22.58
C GLN A 68 -25.18 -13.58 -23.13
N ILE A 69 -24.68 -12.34 -22.97
CA ILE A 69 -25.33 -11.14 -23.53
C ILE A 69 -25.35 -11.20 -25.07
N ALA A 70 -24.28 -11.66 -25.69
CA ALA A 70 -24.18 -11.84 -27.13
C ALA A 70 -25.26 -12.80 -27.65
N ARG A 71 -25.42 -13.96 -27.02
CA ARG A 71 -26.48 -14.92 -27.39
C ARG A 71 -27.89 -14.43 -27.07
N GLU A 72 -28.12 -13.98 -25.84
CA GLU A 72 -29.47 -13.71 -25.34
C GLU A 72 -30.04 -12.36 -25.77
N ARG A 73 -29.21 -11.31 -25.84
CA ARG A 73 -29.68 -9.95 -26.20
C ARG A 73 -29.40 -9.57 -27.65
N LEU A 74 -28.28 -10.03 -28.20
CA LEU A 74 -27.88 -9.70 -29.58
C LEU A 74 -28.22 -10.82 -30.57
N GLY A 75 -28.67 -11.99 -30.10
CA GLY A 75 -29.00 -13.13 -30.95
C GLY A 75 -27.80 -13.71 -31.70
N LEU A 76 -26.57 -13.42 -31.25
CA LEU A 76 -25.35 -13.93 -31.86
C LEU A 76 -25.29 -15.45 -31.67
N ARG A 77 -24.97 -16.15 -32.75
CA ARG A 77 -24.75 -17.60 -32.80
C ARG A 77 -23.37 -17.88 -33.34
N ASP A 78 -22.84 -19.08 -33.07
CA ASP A 78 -21.61 -19.50 -33.71
C ASP A 78 -21.79 -19.50 -35.25
N PRO A 79 -20.77 -19.02 -35.99
CA PRO A 79 -20.81 -19.05 -37.45
C PRO A 79 -20.80 -20.50 -37.92
N THR A 80 -21.68 -20.80 -38.88
CA THR A 80 -21.65 -22.10 -39.55
C THR A 80 -20.55 -22.11 -40.62
N PRO A 81 -20.11 -23.28 -41.10
CA PRO A 81 -19.07 -23.36 -42.14
C PRO A 81 -19.38 -22.51 -43.39
N ASP A 82 -20.66 -22.31 -43.70
CA ASP A 82 -21.12 -21.49 -44.83
C ASP A 82 -21.00 -19.97 -44.58
N ASP A 83 -20.89 -19.55 -43.31
CA ASP A 83 -20.72 -18.16 -42.90
C ASP A 83 -19.23 -17.72 -42.92
N ILE A 84 -18.28 -18.65 -43.15
CA ILE A 84 -16.84 -18.42 -43.04
C ILE A 84 -16.21 -18.25 -44.43
N VAL A 85 -15.76 -17.03 -44.75
CA VAL A 85 -15.02 -16.73 -45.99
C VAL A 85 -13.54 -16.55 -45.69
N VAL A 86 -12.70 -17.44 -46.22
CA VAL A 86 -11.24 -17.34 -46.11
C VAL A 86 -10.73 -16.42 -47.22
N LEU A 87 -10.24 -15.23 -46.85
CA LEU A 87 -9.57 -14.33 -47.79
C LEU A 87 -8.13 -14.83 -48.02
N GLY A 88 -7.87 -15.35 -49.22
CA GLY A 88 -6.53 -15.70 -49.70
C GLY A 88 -5.69 -14.46 -49.97
N ARG A 89 -4.38 -14.59 -49.74
CA ARG A 89 -3.38 -13.51 -49.90
C ARG A 89 -3.30 -12.99 -51.32
#